data_AF-A0AAP9GGC8-F1
#
_entry.id   AF-A0AAP9GGC8-F1
#
_cell.length_a   1.000
_cell.length_b   1.000
_cell.length_c   1.000
_cell.angle_alpha   90.00
_cell.angle_beta   90.00
_cell.angle_gamma   90.00
#
_symmetry.space_group_name_H-M   'P 1'
#
loop_
_entity.id
_entity.type
_entity.pdbx_description
1 polymer ?
#
loop_
_entity_poly.entity_id
_entity_poly.type
_entity_poly.pdbx_seq_one_letter_code
_entity_poly.pdbx_strand_id
1 'polypeptide(L)'
;MALLFQSQLCMLGDQTFSVEQLANNTLRPSEKNELIPQTRESSVLPAHDRLTHYSEALSECGVEGQVYLLLPKLSDKVELQRITTLLLSVFQQVEPQHLALYPYGSASFLMALSRIQREVKQTKPLWIVALHVADAKGDHDSLVVARCSAQKQGLIFNKFAIDLQLDSNNTAVSNVVKQLGKSCVEKLDELMLSAEGNEPLWLDSIQFLSPWVNRDTSYRLIGTTTGPLGASGGVLKAICACLQPKETHDKNYSGIQLDIERGGYAVGATYRWGSE
;
A
#
# COMPACT_ATOMS: atom_id res chain seq x y z
N MET A 1 11.65 13.58 11.13
CA MET A 1 11.48 13.71 9.67
C MET A 1 10.21 13.01 9.21
N ALA A 2 9.28 13.78 8.68
CA ALA A 2 7.99 13.29 8.19
C ALA A 2 8.05 13.02 6.68
N LEU A 3 7.25 12.06 6.22
CA LEU A 3 7.13 11.67 4.83
C LEU A 3 5.78 12.10 4.26
N LEU A 4 5.80 12.60 3.03
CA LEU A 4 4.62 12.83 2.24
C LEU A 4 4.62 11.89 1.03
N PHE A 5 3.51 11.21 0.81
CA PHE A 5 3.27 10.36 -0.35
C PHE A 5 2.22 11.01 -1.24
N GLN A 6 2.55 11.21 -2.51
CA GLN A 6 1.67 11.85 -3.49
C GLN A 6 1.51 10.93 -4.70
N SER A 7 0.27 10.59 -5.06
CA SER A 7 -0.01 9.88 -6.30
C SER A 7 0.39 10.72 -7.51
N GLN A 8 0.99 10.07 -8.51
CA GLN A 8 1.20 10.64 -9.84
C GLN A 8 0.34 9.91 -10.87
N LEU A 9 0.17 8.61 -10.68
CA LEU A 9 -0.69 7.77 -11.50
C LEU A 9 -1.27 6.66 -10.62
N CYS A 10 -2.57 6.42 -10.75
CA CYS A 10 -3.26 5.30 -10.11
C CYS A 10 -4.19 4.69 -11.16
N MET A 11 -4.00 3.41 -11.46
CA MET A 11 -4.76 2.68 -12.44
C MET A 11 -5.29 1.37 -11.87
N LEU A 12 -6.50 1.03 -12.28
CA LEU A 12 -7.18 -0.23 -12.01
C LEU A 12 -7.67 -0.79 -13.35
N GLY A 13 -7.08 -1.89 -13.80
CA GLY A 13 -7.18 -2.33 -15.20
C GLY A 13 -6.69 -1.22 -16.12
N ASP A 14 -7.54 -0.82 -17.08
CA ASP A 14 -7.24 0.20 -18.09
C ASP A 14 -7.72 1.62 -17.68
N GLN A 15 -8.23 1.79 -16.45
CA GLN A 15 -8.82 3.05 -16.00
C GLN A 15 -7.94 3.76 -14.98
N THR A 16 -7.74 5.06 -15.18
CA THR A 16 -7.15 5.94 -14.17
C THR A 16 -8.20 6.32 -13.14
N PHE A 17 -7.80 6.43 -11.87
CA PHE A 17 -8.68 6.88 -10.79
C PHE A 17 -7.96 7.84 -9.84
N SER A 18 -8.74 8.64 -9.10
CA SER A 18 -8.24 9.60 -8.13
C SER A 18 -8.24 8.99 -6.73
N VAL A 19 -7.14 9.09 -5.98
CA VAL A 19 -7.05 8.51 -4.62
C VAL A 19 -8.01 9.19 -3.64
N GLU A 20 -8.42 10.43 -3.91
CA GLU A 20 -9.44 11.17 -3.16
C GLU A 20 -10.78 10.42 -3.12
N GLN A 21 -11.11 9.65 -4.16
CA GLN A 21 -12.31 8.79 -4.19
C GLN A 21 -12.22 7.63 -3.18
N LEU A 22 -11.00 7.21 -2.83
CA LEU A 22 -10.73 6.17 -1.84
C LEU A 22 -10.58 6.75 -0.43
N ALA A 23 -10.03 7.95 -0.31
CA ALA A 23 -9.80 8.64 0.96
C ALA A 23 -11.12 8.87 1.73
N ASN A 24 -12.25 8.98 1.03
CA ASN A 24 -13.57 9.18 1.65
C ASN A 24 -14.30 7.87 1.99
N ASN A 25 -13.86 6.73 1.44
CA ASN A 25 -14.48 5.43 1.71
C ASN A 25 -13.99 4.86 3.04
N THR A 26 -14.69 5.25 4.10
CA THR A 26 -14.40 4.84 5.47
C THR A 26 -15.57 4.02 5.98
N LEU A 27 -15.35 2.87 6.61
CA LEU A 27 -16.42 2.23 7.36
C LEU A 27 -16.59 2.97 8.68
N ARG A 28 -17.41 4.02 8.65
CA ARG A 28 -18.00 4.61 9.85
C ARG A 28 -19.38 3.99 10.05
N PRO A 29 -19.73 3.47 11.24
CA PRO A 29 -21.03 2.84 11.49
C PRO A 29 -22.27 3.70 11.13
N SER A 30 -22.09 4.99 10.87
CA SER A 30 -23.15 5.98 10.63
C SER A 30 -23.30 6.45 9.17
N GLU A 31 -22.43 6.08 8.24
CA GLU A 31 -22.39 6.69 6.89
C GLU A 31 -22.69 5.68 5.77
N LYS A 32 -23.54 6.07 4.81
CA LYS A 32 -23.80 5.29 3.59
C LYS A 32 -22.64 5.50 2.63
N ASN A 33 -21.83 4.47 2.41
CA ASN A 33 -20.72 4.55 1.46
C ASN A 33 -21.23 4.45 0.01
N GLU A 34 -20.93 5.47 -0.79
CA GLU A 34 -21.12 5.44 -2.24
C GLU A 34 -19.99 4.60 -2.85
N LEU A 35 -20.35 3.40 -3.33
CA LEU A 35 -19.43 2.52 -4.06
C LEU A 35 -18.99 3.21 -5.35
N ILE A 36 -17.69 3.16 -5.65
CA ILE A 36 -17.19 3.42 -7.01
C ILE A 36 -17.99 2.51 -7.95
N PRO A 37 -18.57 3.02 -9.05
CA PRO A 37 -19.40 2.21 -9.93
C PRO A 37 -18.60 0.99 -10.42
N GLN A 38 -18.91 -0.19 -9.88
CA GLN A 38 -18.47 -1.47 -10.44
C GLN A 38 -19.28 -1.73 -11.71
N THR A 39 -19.03 -0.93 -12.75
CA THR A 39 -19.67 -1.10 -14.05
C THR A 39 -18.63 -0.93 -15.14
N ARG A 40 -18.09 -2.06 -15.60
CA ARG A 40 -18.33 -2.62 -16.94
C ARG A 40 -17.47 -3.87 -17.11
N GLU A 41 -18.00 -4.85 -17.84
CA GLU A 41 -17.25 -6.02 -18.30
C GLU A 41 -15.84 -5.59 -18.72
N SER A 42 -14.83 -6.01 -17.94
CA SER A 42 -13.45 -5.70 -18.28
C SER A 42 -13.18 -6.27 -19.66
N SER A 43 -12.71 -5.43 -20.60
CA SER A 43 -11.99 -5.94 -21.75
C SER A 43 -10.86 -6.82 -21.21
N VAL A 44 -11.02 -8.13 -21.35
CA VAL A 44 -10.00 -9.10 -20.97
C VAL A 44 -8.89 -9.01 -21.99
N LEU A 45 -8.16 -7.89 -22.02
CA LEU A 45 -6.88 -7.82 -22.68
C LEU A 45 -6.00 -8.89 -22.03
N PRO A 46 -5.34 -9.76 -22.81
CA PRO A 46 -4.34 -10.69 -22.26
C PRO A 46 -3.36 -9.92 -21.37
N ALA A 47 -2.89 -10.53 -20.27
CA ALA A 47 -2.01 -9.88 -19.28
C ALA A 47 -0.78 -9.18 -19.91
N HIS A 48 -0.33 -9.63 -21.09
CA HIS A 48 0.75 -8.96 -21.82
C HIS A 48 0.39 -7.57 -22.34
N ASP A 49 -0.80 -7.40 -22.93
CA ASP A 49 -1.22 -6.13 -23.53
C ASP A 49 -1.42 -5.08 -22.44
N ARG A 50 -1.83 -5.51 -21.24
CA ARG A 50 -1.96 -4.66 -20.05
C ARG A 50 -0.62 -4.20 -19.50
N LEU A 51 0.38 -5.08 -19.45
CA LEU A 51 1.75 -4.70 -19.05
C LEU A 51 2.37 -3.69 -20.03
N THR A 52 2.12 -3.85 -21.33
CA THR A 52 2.54 -2.87 -22.35
C THR A 52 1.85 -1.52 -22.13
N HIS A 53 0.53 -1.53 -21.88
CA HIS A 53 -0.21 -0.31 -21.56
C HIS A 53 0.34 0.40 -20.30
N TYR A 54 0.67 -0.34 -19.25
CA TYR A 54 1.32 0.21 -18.06
C TYR A 54 2.72 0.74 -18.33
N SER A 55 3.48 0.10 -19.21
CA SER A 55 4.79 0.60 -19.64
C SER A 55 4.69 1.97 -20.32
N GLU A 56 3.69 2.17 -21.17
CA GLU A 56 3.42 3.44 -21.83
C GLU A 56 3.04 4.52 -20.80
N ALA A 57 2.05 4.24 -19.94
CA ALA A 57 1.61 5.17 -18.91
C ALA A 57 2.73 5.51 -17.90
N LEU A 58 3.59 4.55 -17.56
CA LEU A 58 4.76 4.77 -16.71
C LEU A 58 5.80 5.68 -17.36
N SER A 59 6.01 5.53 -18.66
CA SER A 59 6.98 6.34 -19.41
C SER A 59 6.57 7.81 -19.45
N GLU A 60 5.26 8.10 -19.47
CA GLU A 60 4.71 9.46 -19.42
C GLU A 60 4.87 10.14 -18.05
N CYS A 61 5.03 9.37 -16.97
CA CYS A 61 5.16 9.91 -15.62
C CYS A 61 6.50 10.62 -15.36
N GLY A 62 7.50 10.48 -16.25
CA GLY A 62 8.81 11.13 -16.10
C GLY A 62 9.56 10.70 -14.83
N VAL A 63 9.49 9.41 -14.48
CA VAL A 63 10.14 8.85 -13.29
C VAL A 63 11.67 8.96 -13.42
N GLU A 64 12.31 9.57 -12.42
CA GLU A 64 13.75 9.83 -12.41
C GLU A 64 14.37 9.64 -11.02
N GLY A 65 15.69 9.40 -10.95
CA GLY A 65 16.40 9.26 -9.67
C GLY A 65 16.16 7.93 -8.98
N GLN A 66 15.93 7.93 -7.67
CA GLN A 66 15.76 6.71 -6.88
C GLN A 66 14.35 6.14 -7.08
N VAL A 67 14.26 4.88 -7.51
CA VAL A 67 13.02 4.17 -7.82
C VAL A 67 12.91 2.88 -7.01
N TYR A 68 11.75 2.69 -6.39
CA TYR A 68 11.38 1.50 -5.64
C TYR A 68 10.28 0.77 -6.41
N LEU A 69 10.61 -0.39 -6.94
CA LEU A 69 9.70 -1.25 -7.68
C LEU A 69 9.12 -2.31 -6.75
N LEU A 70 7.84 -2.18 -6.44
CA LEU A 70 7.09 -3.12 -5.61
C LEU A 70 6.37 -4.11 -6.51
N LEU A 71 6.81 -5.37 -6.48
CA LEU A 71 6.40 -6.39 -7.43
C LEU A 71 5.31 -7.30 -6.84
N PRO A 72 4.41 -7.83 -7.68
CA PRO A 72 3.44 -8.83 -7.25
C PRO A 72 4.15 -10.11 -6.79
N LYS A 73 3.52 -10.84 -5.87
CA LYS A 73 3.94 -12.21 -5.55
C LYS A 73 3.40 -13.13 -6.63
N LEU A 74 4.28 -13.60 -7.50
CA LEU A 74 3.94 -14.54 -8.56
C LEU A 74 4.61 -15.89 -8.31
N SER A 75 3.82 -16.95 -8.41
CA SER A 75 4.32 -18.33 -8.36
C SER A 75 5.06 -18.69 -9.65
N ASP A 76 4.67 -18.10 -10.78
CA ASP A 76 5.33 -18.31 -12.06
C ASP A 76 6.57 -17.40 -12.21
N LYS A 77 7.74 -18.04 -12.24
CA LYS A 77 9.03 -17.36 -12.42
C LYS A 77 9.17 -16.71 -13.81
N VAL A 78 8.56 -17.29 -14.84
CA VAL A 78 8.62 -16.76 -16.21
C VAL A 78 7.84 -15.46 -16.29
N GLU A 79 6.66 -15.42 -15.68
CA GLU A 79 5.83 -14.23 -15.63
C GLU A 79 6.48 -13.12 -14.79
N LEU A 80 7.05 -13.45 -13.63
CA LEU A 80 7.82 -12.51 -12.83
C LEU A 80 9.02 -11.93 -13.59
N GLN A 81 9.76 -12.78 -14.32
CA GLN A 81 10.88 -12.33 -15.14
C GLN A 81 10.42 -11.40 -16.27
N ARG A 82 9.28 -11.69 -16.89
CA ARG A 82 8.69 -10.86 -17.95
C ARG A 82 8.31 -9.48 -17.42
N ILE A 83 7.60 -9.42 -16.29
CA ILE A 83 7.21 -8.17 -15.63
C ILE A 83 8.44 -7.35 -15.23
N THR A 84 9.42 -8.02 -14.62
CA THR A 84 10.66 -7.36 -14.20
C THR A 84 11.41 -6.80 -15.40
N THR A 85 11.51 -7.55 -16.50
CA THR A 85 12.18 -7.11 -17.73
C THR A 85 11.48 -5.90 -18.34
N LEU A 86 10.15 -5.92 -18.41
CA LEU A 86 9.35 -4.80 -18.91
C LEU A 86 9.55 -3.54 -18.05
N LEU A 87 9.45 -3.65 -16.72
CA LEU A 87 9.69 -2.52 -15.84
C LEU A 87 11.12 -1.98 -15.97
N LEU A 88 12.13 -2.86 -16.03
CA LEU A 88 13.52 -2.44 -16.24
C LEU A 88 13.73 -1.73 -17.58
N SER A 89 13.00 -2.10 -18.63
CA SER A 89 13.07 -1.39 -19.92
C SER A 89 12.49 0.02 -19.85
N VAL A 90 11.42 0.24 -19.07
CA VAL A 90 10.87 1.58 -18.82
C VAL A 90 11.89 2.45 -18.10
N PHE A 91 12.58 1.87 -17.11
CA PHE A 91 13.58 2.58 -16.30
C PHE A 91 15.00 2.43 -16.83
N GLN A 92 15.20 2.20 -18.14
CA GLN A 92 16.53 2.02 -18.74
C GLN A 92 17.49 3.22 -18.52
N GLN A 93 16.93 4.41 -18.30
CA GLN A 93 17.70 5.63 -18.02
C GLN A 93 18.06 5.79 -16.53
N VAL A 94 17.46 4.98 -15.66
CA VAL A 94 17.77 4.95 -14.22
C VAL A 94 18.96 4.03 -14.00
N GLU A 95 20.01 4.54 -13.38
CA GLU A 95 21.18 3.73 -13.05
C GLU A 95 20.78 2.57 -12.11
N PRO A 96 21.32 1.34 -12.30
CA PRO A 96 20.91 0.17 -11.51
C PRO A 96 21.00 0.35 -9.98
N GLN A 97 21.96 1.14 -9.51
CA GLN A 97 22.13 1.47 -8.09
C GLN A 97 20.99 2.29 -7.50
N HIS A 98 20.26 3.02 -8.35
CA HIS A 98 19.10 3.82 -7.98
C HIS A 98 17.78 3.05 -8.11
N LEU A 99 17.83 1.75 -8.40
CA LEU A 99 16.65 0.91 -8.56
C LEU A 99 16.64 -0.18 -7.48
N ALA A 100 15.56 -0.26 -6.71
CA ALA A 100 15.38 -1.26 -5.66
C ALA A 100 14.11 -2.08 -5.91
N LEU A 101 14.25 -3.41 -5.93
CA LEU A 101 13.16 -4.36 -6.20
C LEU A 101 12.66 -4.97 -4.88
N TYR A 102 11.34 -5.02 -4.71
CA TYR A 102 10.67 -5.60 -3.54
C TYR A 102 9.59 -6.59 -3.99
N PRO A 103 9.91 -7.89 -4.09
CA PRO A 103 8.98 -8.93 -4.55
C PRO A 103 8.23 -9.59 -3.38
N TYR A 104 7.48 -8.80 -2.61
CA TYR A 104 6.75 -9.28 -1.43
C TYR A 104 5.22 -9.16 -1.58
N GLY A 105 4.72 -8.97 -2.80
CA GLY A 105 3.29 -8.79 -3.06
C GLY A 105 2.70 -7.68 -2.21
N SER A 106 1.59 -7.96 -1.52
CA SER A 106 0.88 -7.04 -0.64
C SER A 106 1.74 -6.44 0.47
N ALA A 107 2.78 -7.15 0.94
CA ALA A 107 3.68 -6.67 2.00
C ALA A 107 4.82 -5.75 1.49
N SER A 108 4.97 -5.58 0.17
CA SER A 108 6.14 -4.94 -0.44
C SER A 108 6.38 -3.51 0.03
N PHE A 109 5.32 -2.72 0.22
CA PHE A 109 5.46 -1.32 0.61
C PHE A 109 6.08 -1.17 1.99
N LEU A 110 5.51 -1.82 3.02
CA LEU A 110 6.06 -1.72 4.38
C LEU A 110 7.44 -2.36 4.50
N MET A 111 7.73 -3.40 3.72
CA MET A 111 9.09 -3.96 3.61
C MET A 111 10.09 -2.94 3.05
N ALA A 112 9.67 -2.15 2.05
CA ALA A 112 10.47 -1.08 1.46
C ALA A 112 10.60 0.16 2.34
N LEU A 113 9.61 0.42 3.19
CA LEU A 113 9.45 1.69 3.90
C LEU A 113 10.66 2.06 4.78
N SER A 114 11.28 1.09 5.45
CA SER A 114 12.48 1.33 6.26
C SER A 114 13.69 1.84 5.45
N ARG A 115 13.79 1.42 4.19
CA ARG A 115 14.83 1.89 3.27
C ARG A 115 14.44 3.24 2.66
N ILE A 116 13.18 3.40 2.27
CA ILE A 116 12.61 4.69 1.82
C ILE A 116 12.86 5.78 2.87
N GLN A 117 12.56 5.53 4.15
CA GLN A 117 12.78 6.47 5.25
C GLN A 117 14.24 6.92 5.40
N ARG A 118 15.21 6.04 5.08
CA ARG A 118 16.64 6.34 5.18
C ARG A 118 17.17 7.09 3.97
N GLU A 119 16.64 6.80 2.78
CA GLU A 119 17.17 7.31 1.52
C GLU A 119 16.46 8.57 1.02
N VAL A 120 15.21 8.81 1.44
CA VAL A 120 14.48 10.03 1.07
C VAL A 120 15.15 11.27 1.65
N LYS A 121 15.35 12.28 0.79
CA LYS A 121 16.01 13.54 1.14
C LYS A 121 15.04 14.70 0.93
N GLN A 122 15.27 15.82 1.63
CA GLN A 122 14.45 17.02 1.47
C GLN A 122 14.55 17.64 0.07
N THR A 123 15.67 17.46 -0.63
CA THR A 123 15.96 18.11 -1.91
C THR A 123 15.64 17.27 -3.14
N LYS A 124 15.42 15.97 -3.00
CA LYS A 124 15.11 15.06 -4.12
C LYS A 124 14.04 14.05 -3.69
N PRO A 125 12.89 14.01 -4.39
CA PRO A 125 11.89 12.99 -4.14
C PRO A 125 12.38 11.62 -4.63
N LEU A 126 11.80 10.59 -4.04
CA LEU A 126 11.96 9.19 -4.40
C LEU A 126 10.67 8.70 -5.05
N TRP A 127 10.79 7.77 -5.99
CA TRP A 127 9.64 7.22 -6.70
C TRP A 127 9.33 5.80 -6.22
N ILE A 128 8.04 5.53 -6.05
CA ILE A 128 7.51 4.22 -5.70
C ILE A 128 6.59 3.82 -6.83
N VAL A 129 6.88 2.68 -7.44
CA VAL A 129 6.07 2.09 -8.51
C VAL A 129 5.63 0.74 -8.03
N ALA A 130 4.33 0.59 -7.80
CA ALA A 130 3.72 -0.62 -7.32
C ALA A 130 2.84 -1.23 -8.41
N LEU A 131 3.01 -2.52 -8.61
CA LEU A 131 2.27 -3.29 -9.60
C LEU A 131 1.58 -4.47 -8.92
N HIS A 132 0.33 -4.70 -9.29
CA HIS A 132 -0.37 -5.94 -9.03
C HIS A 132 -0.86 -6.54 -10.34
N VAL A 133 -0.68 -7.85 -10.45
CA VAL A 133 -1.26 -8.66 -11.52
C VAL A 133 -2.25 -9.60 -10.86
N ALA A 134 -3.51 -9.52 -11.29
CA ALA A 134 -4.60 -10.32 -10.77
C ALA A 134 -4.47 -11.77 -11.23
N ASP A 135 -4.69 -12.71 -10.31
CA ASP A 135 -4.66 -14.15 -10.55
C ASP A 135 -6.07 -14.74 -10.77
N ALA A 136 -7.10 -14.09 -10.22
CA ALA A 136 -8.49 -14.53 -10.30
C ALA A 136 -9.32 -13.77 -11.35
N LYS A 137 -10.34 -14.44 -11.90
CA LYS A 137 -11.32 -13.83 -12.81
C LYS A 137 -12.17 -12.81 -12.06
N GLY A 138 -12.16 -11.56 -12.54
CA GLY A 138 -12.96 -10.47 -11.98
C GLY A 138 -12.16 -9.51 -11.10
N ASP A 139 -10.93 -9.88 -10.73
CA ASP A 139 -9.98 -8.96 -10.13
C ASP A 139 -9.28 -8.13 -11.21
N HIS A 140 -8.79 -6.96 -10.81
CA HIS A 140 -8.13 -6.02 -11.72
C HIS A 140 -6.65 -5.93 -11.41
N ASP A 141 -5.84 -5.94 -12.47
CA ASP A 141 -4.46 -5.49 -12.39
C ASP A 141 -4.44 -4.04 -11.86
N SER A 142 -3.40 -3.66 -11.15
CA SER A 142 -3.28 -2.27 -10.70
C SER A 142 -1.86 -1.76 -10.82
N LEU A 143 -1.76 -0.47 -11.12
CA LEU A 143 -0.52 0.27 -11.18
C LEU A 143 -0.66 1.53 -10.32
N VAL A 144 0.25 1.71 -9.36
CA VAL A 144 0.32 2.93 -8.55
C VAL A 144 1.73 3.49 -8.63
N VAL A 145 1.82 4.74 -9.08
CA VAL A 145 3.05 5.53 -9.11
C VAL A 145 2.91 6.65 -8.11
N ALA A 146 3.83 6.73 -7.16
CA ALA A 146 3.83 7.73 -6.11
C ALA A 146 5.20 8.38 -5.96
N ARG A 147 5.19 9.68 -5.62
CA ARG A 147 6.37 10.40 -5.15
C ARG A 147 6.38 10.42 -3.64
N CYS A 148 7.52 10.07 -3.05
CA CYS A 148 7.81 10.21 -1.63
C CYS A 148 8.81 11.34 -1.43
N SER A 149 8.49 12.27 -0.54
CA SER A 149 9.41 13.36 -0.18
C SER A 149 9.47 13.55 1.33
N ALA A 150 10.65 13.96 1.81
CA ALA A 150 10.83 14.38 3.19
C ALA A 150 10.30 15.80 3.37
N GLN A 151 9.43 15.99 4.36
CA GLN A 151 8.76 17.26 4.62
C GLN A 151 8.83 17.61 6.13
N LYS A 152 8.55 18.88 6.46
CA LYS A 152 8.39 19.32 7.85
C LYS A 152 7.13 18.75 8.51
N GLN A 153 6.12 18.45 7.69
CA GLN A 153 4.86 17.86 8.11
C GLN A 153 4.50 16.67 7.25
N GLY A 154 3.90 15.64 7.84
CA GLY A 154 3.55 14.41 7.13
C GLY A 154 3.49 13.19 8.05
N LEU A 155 3.57 12.01 7.46
CA LEU A 155 3.57 10.73 8.18
C LEU A 155 4.94 10.43 8.80
N ILE A 156 4.95 10.10 10.08
CA ILE A 156 6.11 9.56 10.78
C ILE A 156 5.79 8.12 11.17
N PHE A 157 6.46 7.16 10.52
CA PHE A 157 6.40 5.75 10.90
C PHE A 157 7.41 5.46 12.00
N ASN A 158 6.95 4.88 13.11
CA ASN A 158 7.73 4.75 14.34
C ASN A 158 8.15 3.32 14.64
N LYS A 159 7.19 2.39 14.67
CA LYS A 159 7.40 1.00 15.10
C LYS A 159 6.98 0.08 13.97
N PHE A 160 7.83 -0.89 13.66
CA PHE A 160 7.59 -1.91 12.67
C PHE A 160 7.51 -3.27 13.35
N ALA A 161 6.55 -4.07 12.94
CA ALA A 161 6.46 -5.48 13.28
C ALA A 161 6.44 -6.27 11.97
N ILE A 162 7.35 -7.24 11.86
CA ILE A 162 7.54 -8.04 10.65
C ILE A 162 7.54 -9.49 11.09
N ASP A 163 6.69 -10.29 10.47
CA ASP A 163 6.77 -11.73 10.58
C ASP A 163 6.85 -12.35 9.18
N LEU A 164 7.99 -12.98 8.93
CA LEU A 164 8.32 -13.63 7.66
C LEU A 164 8.14 -15.16 7.75
N GLN A 165 7.66 -15.68 8.88
CA GLN A 165 7.56 -17.11 9.09
C GLN A 165 6.38 -17.69 8.29
N LEU A 166 6.75 -18.54 7.33
CA LEU A 166 5.85 -19.43 6.63
C LEU A 166 5.58 -20.64 7.53
N ASP A 167 4.64 -20.52 8.46
CA ASP A 167 4.21 -21.63 9.31
C ASP A 167 2.86 -22.22 8.85
N SER A 168 2.65 -23.51 9.14
CA SER A 168 1.38 -24.20 8.84
C SER A 168 0.20 -23.63 9.64
N ASN A 169 0.49 -22.92 10.72
CA ASN A 169 -0.49 -22.37 11.64
C ASN A 169 -0.89 -20.93 11.28
N ASN A 170 -0.27 -20.35 10.25
CA ASN A 170 -0.51 -19.00 9.74
C ASN A 170 -0.52 -17.92 10.84
N THR A 171 0.46 -17.97 11.75
CA THR A 171 0.47 -17.11 12.96
C THR A 171 1.04 -15.71 12.73
N ALA A 172 1.61 -15.46 11.55
CA ALA A 172 2.30 -14.22 11.21
C ALA A 172 1.45 -12.96 11.51
N VAL A 173 0.17 -12.96 11.11
CA VAL A 173 -0.74 -11.83 11.34
C VAL A 173 -0.94 -11.59 12.84
N SER A 174 -1.23 -12.64 13.60
CA SER A 174 -1.43 -12.56 15.05
C SER A 174 -0.18 -12.04 15.77
N ASN A 175 1.00 -12.53 15.38
CA ASN A 175 2.28 -12.09 15.95
C ASN A 175 2.54 -10.61 15.67
N VAL A 176 2.33 -10.15 14.44
CA VAL A 176 2.51 -8.75 14.06
C VAL A 176 1.51 -7.86 14.81
N VAL A 177 0.23 -8.19 14.79
CA VAL A 177 -0.80 -7.37 15.46
C VAL A 177 -0.56 -7.31 16.97
N LYS A 178 -0.14 -8.41 17.60
CA LYS A 178 0.25 -8.45 19.01
C LYS A 178 1.47 -7.57 19.31
N GLN A 179 2.48 -7.55 18.45
CA GLN A 179 3.66 -6.69 18.62
C GLN A 179 3.31 -5.21 18.45
N LEU A 180 2.45 -4.86 17.49
CA LEU A 180 1.95 -3.50 17.30
C LEU A 180 1.12 -3.06 18.50
N GLY A 181 0.22 -3.91 19.00
CA GLY A 181 -0.58 -3.64 20.19
C GLY A 181 0.26 -3.39 21.44
N LYS A 182 1.38 -4.09 21.61
CA LYS A 182 2.35 -3.81 22.70
C LYS A 182 3.12 -2.50 22.51
N SER A 183 3.21 -2.01 21.28
CA SER A 183 3.96 -0.82 20.90
C SER A 183 3.13 0.46 20.90
N CYS A 184 1.81 0.33 21.00
CA CYS A 184 0.89 1.46 21.10
C CYS A 184 1.02 2.12 22.48
N VAL A 185 0.97 3.45 22.49
CA VAL A 185 1.04 4.28 23.71
C VAL A 185 -0.17 5.21 23.83
N GLU A 186 -0.92 5.38 22.75
CA GLU A 186 -2.06 6.28 22.62
C GLU A 186 -3.22 5.54 21.94
N LYS A 187 -4.43 6.10 22.04
CA LYS A 187 -5.58 5.57 21.30
C LYS A 187 -5.35 5.71 19.80
N LEU A 188 -5.87 4.76 19.04
CA LEU A 188 -5.73 4.73 17.59
C LEU A 188 -6.90 5.49 16.95
N ASP A 189 -6.57 6.42 16.08
CA ASP A 189 -7.54 7.15 15.26
C ASP A 189 -7.86 6.37 13.99
N GLU A 190 -6.90 5.60 13.47
CA GLU A 190 -7.08 4.87 12.21
C GLU A 190 -6.41 3.49 12.17
N LEU A 191 -7.13 2.54 11.60
CA LEU A 191 -6.64 1.22 11.23
C LEU A 191 -6.78 1.04 9.71
N MET A 192 -5.64 1.00 9.01
CA MET A 192 -5.56 0.72 7.59
C MET A 192 -5.27 -0.76 7.37
N LEU A 193 -6.31 -1.51 7.04
CA LEU A 193 -6.28 -2.96 7.03
C LEU A 193 -6.62 -3.52 5.64
N SER A 194 -6.09 -4.69 5.30
CA SER A 194 -6.45 -5.39 4.06
C SER A 194 -7.68 -6.28 4.29
N ALA A 195 -8.70 -6.18 3.43
CA ALA A 195 -9.96 -6.93 3.55
C ALA A 195 -10.18 -7.86 2.33
N GLU A 196 -9.14 -8.61 1.95
CA GLU A 196 -9.20 -9.51 0.80
C GLU A 196 -9.81 -10.86 1.17
N GLY A 197 -10.58 -11.46 0.26
CA GLY A 197 -11.25 -12.76 0.39
C GLY A 197 -12.50 -12.75 1.30
N ASN A 198 -13.00 -13.94 1.63
CA ASN A 198 -14.28 -14.09 2.35
C ASN A 198 -14.23 -13.55 3.79
N GLU A 199 -13.09 -13.73 4.47
CA GLU A 199 -12.88 -13.26 5.84
C GLU A 199 -11.51 -12.58 5.95
N PRO A 200 -11.42 -11.38 6.56
CA PRO A 200 -10.14 -10.70 6.74
C PRO A 200 -9.23 -11.48 7.71
N LEU A 201 -7.99 -11.75 7.29
CA LEU A 201 -7.03 -12.54 8.08
C LEU A 201 -6.65 -11.92 9.44
N TRP A 202 -6.89 -10.62 9.62
CA TRP A 202 -6.61 -9.90 10.87
C TRP A 202 -7.77 -9.93 11.87
N LEU A 203 -8.95 -10.42 11.48
CA LEU A 203 -10.17 -10.27 12.28
C LEU A 203 -10.01 -10.84 13.69
N ASP A 204 -9.54 -12.08 13.84
CA ASP A 204 -9.31 -12.70 15.15
C ASP A 204 -8.16 -12.06 15.94
N SER A 205 -7.25 -11.38 15.24
CA SER A 205 -6.09 -10.74 15.85
C SER A 205 -6.40 -9.33 16.36
N ILE A 206 -7.53 -8.74 15.94
CA ILE A 206 -7.93 -7.37 16.31
C ILE A 206 -8.09 -7.20 17.82
N GLN A 207 -8.38 -8.29 18.54
CA GLN A 207 -8.48 -8.31 19.99
C GLN A 207 -7.20 -7.81 20.68
N PHE A 208 -6.02 -8.00 20.07
CA PHE A 208 -4.75 -7.49 20.61
C PHE A 208 -4.62 -5.96 20.51
N LEU A 209 -5.45 -5.32 19.68
CA LEU A 209 -5.56 -3.87 19.57
C LEU A 209 -6.73 -3.30 20.37
N SER A 210 -7.59 -4.14 20.96
CA SER A 210 -8.78 -3.71 21.71
C SER A 210 -8.53 -2.64 22.79
N PRO A 211 -7.39 -2.61 23.53
CA PRO A 211 -7.15 -1.55 24.49
C PRO A 211 -6.92 -0.17 23.86
N TRP A 212 -6.61 -0.11 22.58
CA TRP A 212 -6.23 1.12 21.86
C TRP A 212 -7.33 1.61 20.91
N VAL A 213 -8.24 0.73 20.52
CA VAL A 213 -9.41 1.04 19.72
C VAL A 213 -10.51 1.64 20.60
N ASN A 214 -11.25 2.60 20.05
CA ASN A 214 -12.47 3.15 20.66
C ASN A 214 -13.56 3.33 19.60
N ARG A 215 -14.67 3.97 19.96
CA ARG A 215 -15.80 4.23 19.05
C ARG A 215 -15.48 5.19 17.90
N ASP A 216 -14.44 6.01 18.07
CA ASP A 216 -14.03 7.06 17.15
C ASP A 216 -12.90 6.55 16.20
N THR A 217 -12.33 5.36 16.47
CA THR A 217 -11.34 4.71 15.61
C THR A 217 -11.94 4.36 14.25
N SER A 218 -11.32 4.89 13.20
CA SER A 218 -11.66 4.66 11.81
C SER A 218 -11.07 3.36 11.27
N TYR A 219 -11.86 2.59 10.51
CA TYR A 219 -11.39 1.42 9.78
C TYR A 219 -11.40 1.71 8.28
N ARG A 220 -10.20 1.71 7.67
CA ARG A 220 -10.02 1.95 6.24
C ARG A 220 -9.66 0.66 5.53
N LEU A 221 -10.62 0.15 4.75
CA LEU A 221 -10.53 -1.12 4.03
C LEU A 221 -10.54 -0.87 2.51
N ILE A 222 -9.49 -0.25 1.97
CA ILE A 222 -9.46 0.20 0.56
C ILE A 222 -9.88 -0.91 -0.43
N GLY A 223 -9.45 -2.15 -0.16
CA GLY A 223 -9.75 -3.32 -0.98
C GLY A 223 -11.23 -3.67 -1.12
N THR A 224 -12.12 -3.23 -0.22
CA THR A 224 -13.57 -3.48 -0.38
C THR A 224 -14.18 -2.72 -1.55
N THR A 225 -13.54 -1.62 -1.95
CA THR A 225 -13.98 -0.77 -3.06
C THR A 225 -13.25 -1.11 -4.36
N THR A 226 -11.97 -1.44 -4.28
CA THR A 226 -11.08 -1.62 -5.44
C THR A 226 -10.86 -3.06 -5.85
N GLY A 227 -11.25 -4.03 -5.01
CA GLY A 227 -10.73 -5.40 -5.10
C GLY A 227 -9.31 -5.51 -4.52
N PRO A 228 -8.69 -6.70 -4.60
CA PRO A 228 -7.31 -6.91 -4.16
C PRO A 228 -6.35 -6.05 -4.99
N LEU A 229 -5.42 -5.40 -4.31
CA LEU A 229 -4.51 -4.43 -4.91
C LEU A 229 -3.05 -4.88 -4.85
N GLY A 230 -2.76 -6.04 -4.25
CA GLY A 230 -1.40 -6.53 -4.09
C GLY A 230 -0.45 -5.45 -3.54
N ALA A 231 0.71 -5.30 -4.19
CA ALA A 231 1.73 -4.33 -3.82
C ALA A 231 1.24 -2.86 -3.85
N SER A 232 0.23 -2.54 -4.66
CA SER A 232 -0.35 -1.19 -4.77
C SER A 232 -1.13 -0.80 -3.52
N GLY A 233 -1.69 -1.77 -2.80
CA GLY A 233 -2.54 -1.52 -1.63
C GLY A 233 -1.82 -0.77 -0.51
N GLY A 234 -0.60 -1.18 -0.18
CA GLY A 234 0.20 -0.54 0.87
C GLY A 234 0.56 0.91 0.56
N VAL A 235 0.83 1.21 -0.72
CA VAL A 235 1.12 2.59 -1.18
C VAL A 235 -0.12 3.46 -1.09
N LEU A 236 -1.27 2.95 -1.54
CA LEU A 236 -2.54 3.68 -1.50
C LEU A 236 -2.99 3.98 -0.08
N LYS A 237 -2.78 3.06 0.87
CA LYS A 237 -2.99 3.31 2.30
C LYS A 237 -2.18 4.53 2.77
N ALA A 238 -0.89 4.56 2.48
CA ALA A 238 -0.04 5.70 2.85
C ALA A 238 -0.46 7.03 2.17
N ILE A 239 -0.85 7.00 0.89
CA ILE A 239 -1.38 8.20 0.21
C ILE A 239 -2.69 8.66 0.85
N CYS A 240 -3.63 7.75 1.13
CA CYS A 240 -4.89 8.08 1.81
C CYS A 240 -4.63 8.70 3.18
N ALA A 241 -3.63 8.21 3.93
CA ALA A 241 -3.23 8.79 5.21
C ALA A 241 -2.72 10.23 5.04
N CYS A 242 -2.04 10.53 3.94
CA CYS A 242 -1.60 11.90 3.63
C CYS A 242 -2.74 12.84 3.20
N LEU A 243 -3.83 12.29 2.66
CA LEU A 243 -4.98 13.05 2.15
C LEU A 243 -6.07 13.31 3.19
N GLN A 244 -5.96 12.72 4.38
CA GLN A 244 -6.86 12.96 5.51
C GLN A 244 -6.95 14.47 5.83
N PRO A 245 -8.13 14.98 6.25
CA PRO A 245 -8.30 16.40 6.57
C PRO A 245 -7.30 16.90 7.62
N LYS A 246 -6.90 18.16 7.53
CA LYS A 246 -5.92 18.75 8.48
C LYS A 246 -6.43 18.74 9.91
N GLU A 247 -7.75 18.78 10.10
CA GLU A 247 -8.41 18.68 11.40
C GLU A 247 -8.19 17.30 12.04
N THR A 248 -8.02 16.25 11.22
CA THR A 248 -7.65 14.90 11.68
C THR A 248 -6.18 14.83 12.08
N HIS A 249 -5.35 15.73 11.56
CA HIS A 249 -3.89 15.76 11.76
C HIS A 249 -3.49 16.54 13.01
N ASP A 250 -4.24 16.35 14.09
CA ASP A 250 -3.89 16.91 15.39
C ASP A 250 -2.60 16.24 15.94
N LYS A 251 -1.97 16.85 16.95
CA LYS A 251 -0.65 16.41 17.48
C LYS A 251 -0.61 14.96 17.96
N ASN A 252 -1.77 14.36 18.24
CA ASN A 252 -1.91 13.01 18.79
C ASN A 252 -2.45 12.00 17.77
N TYR A 253 -2.51 12.36 16.47
CA TYR A 253 -2.99 11.43 15.46
C TYR A 253 -2.13 10.18 15.39
N SER A 254 -2.72 9.01 15.58
CA SER A 254 -2.03 7.71 15.63
C SER A 254 -2.79 6.67 14.83
N GLY A 255 -2.07 5.96 13.97
CA GLY A 255 -2.63 4.92 13.12
C GLY A 255 -1.76 3.68 13.03
N ILE A 256 -2.39 2.60 12.57
CA ILE A 256 -1.70 1.36 12.17
C ILE A 256 -1.98 1.09 10.71
N GLN A 257 -0.92 0.78 9.96
CA GLN A 257 -1.03 0.12 8.68
C GLN A 257 -0.63 -1.34 8.84
N LEU A 258 -1.47 -2.24 8.33
CA LEU A 258 -1.20 -3.67 8.28
C LEU A 258 -1.31 -4.15 6.83
N ASP A 259 -0.21 -4.70 6.32
CA ASP A 259 -0.11 -5.31 5.01
C ASP A 259 0.14 -6.82 5.18
N ILE A 260 -0.72 -7.61 4.54
CA ILE A 260 -0.74 -9.06 4.70
C ILE A 260 -0.63 -9.69 3.32
N GLU A 261 0.39 -10.51 3.14
CA GLU A 261 0.56 -11.35 1.96
C GLU A 261 0.04 -12.75 2.29
N ARG A 262 -0.99 -13.21 1.56
CA ARG A 262 -1.64 -14.51 1.83
C ARG A 262 -0.63 -15.66 1.69
N GLY A 263 -0.65 -16.58 2.66
CA GLY A 263 0.27 -17.73 2.70
C GLY A 263 1.74 -17.29 2.69
N GLY A 264 2.05 -16.25 3.45
CA GLY A 264 3.29 -15.51 3.33
C GLY A 264 3.65 -14.77 4.60
N TYR A 265 3.43 -13.46 4.53
CA TYR A 265 4.09 -12.49 5.40
C TYR A 265 3.03 -11.57 6.01
N ALA A 266 3.27 -11.14 7.23
CA ALA A 266 2.57 -10.02 7.80
C ALA A 266 3.59 -8.93 8.11
N VAL A 267 3.25 -7.71 7.75
CA VAL A 267 4.05 -6.54 8.06
C VAL A 267 3.11 -5.46 8.53
N GLY A 268 3.44 -4.81 9.63
CA GLY A 268 2.68 -3.67 10.07
C GLY A 268 3.57 -2.60 10.65
N ALA A 269 3.05 -1.39 10.61
CA ALA A 269 3.73 -0.22 11.14
C ALA A 269 2.75 0.68 11.87
N THR A 270 3.19 1.22 13.01
CA THR A 270 2.52 2.38 13.61
C THR A 270 3.01 3.65 12.94
N TYR A 271 2.10 4.58 12.71
CA TYR A 271 2.41 5.88 12.17
C TYR A 271 1.64 6.97 12.91
N ARG A 272 2.16 8.19 12.84
CA ARG A 272 1.51 9.38 13.36
C ARG A 272 1.66 10.53 12.39
N TRP A 273 0.81 11.54 12.55
CA TRP A 273 1.07 12.81 11.88
C TRP A 273 2.09 13.61 12.69
N GLY A 274 3.17 14.02 12.05
CA GLY A 274 4.19 14.87 12.63
C GLY A 274 4.15 16.26 12.02
N SER A 275 4.36 17.28 12.84
CA SER A 275 4.74 18.62 12.42
C SER A 275 5.96 19.05 13.24
N GLU A 276 7.05 19.42 12.56
CA GLU A 276 8.23 20.08 13.15
C GLU A 276 8.14 21.60 12.96
#